data_AF-A0A2N7S6H8-F1
#
_entry.id   AF-A0A2N7S6H8-F1
#
_cell.length_a   1.000
_cell.length_b   1.000
_cell.length_c   1.000
_cell.angle_alpha   90.00
_cell.angle_beta   90.00
_cell.angle_gamma   90.00
#
_symmetry.space_group_name_H-M   'P 1'
#
loop_
_entity.id
_entity.type
_entity.pdbx_description
1 polymer ?
#
loop_
_entity_poly.entity_id
_entity_poly.type
_entity_poly.pdbx_seq_one_letter_code
_entity_poly.pdbx_strand_id
1 'polypeptide(L)'
;MASLLYRLARWAHLHRYRVISMWLAAFIFIGLCASLFMGQLSNTFTLPGTETQRTLDRMKEELPDLSGGSGSIVFRESSDRPLNETQQNAIAESLDQLALHSQVVEAMSPFELQEQLDKAQPELDKAQQELVDGQAKIDDAQKQIADGKEQLKDGREELTKGWAEYFDGQKEIQSAEPQIAAAEKQLADSRAQLEAGQRELASGRAQLEAGEAKYKDGLAQYNAGKAQYDAGQKQFEAGEQKLDAADAKLAEGEKEYQAGLDQLLGDSSREEFTATLAESKKEATAGVKAADDALAAAQAGLEKPTPPLKLSLPRSLA
;
A
#
# COMPACT_ATOMS: atom_id res chain seq x y z
N MET A 1 -71.14 43.14 130.02
CA MET A 1 -69.71 43.12 129.67
C MET A 1 -68.87 44.22 130.35
N ALA A 2 -69.42 45.41 130.66
CA ALA A 2 -68.65 46.48 131.32
C ALA A 2 -68.05 46.13 132.71
N SER A 3 -68.64 45.20 133.45
CA SER A 3 -68.16 44.79 134.78
C SER A 3 -66.83 44.02 134.74
N LEU A 4 -66.52 43.30 133.65
CA LEU A 4 -65.25 42.57 133.50
C LEU A 4 -64.08 43.53 133.29
N LEU A 5 -64.25 44.54 132.44
CA LEU A 5 -63.25 45.59 132.22
C LEU A 5 -63.03 46.42 133.49
N TYR A 6 -64.08 46.73 134.25
CA TYR A 6 -63.94 47.47 135.51
C TYR A 6 -63.16 46.68 136.56
N ARG A 7 -63.40 45.37 136.68
CA ARG A 7 -62.62 44.50 137.58
C ARG A 7 -61.15 44.40 137.16
N LEU A 8 -60.89 44.27 135.85
CA LEU A 8 -59.52 44.20 135.31
C LEU A 8 -58.77 45.52 135.53
N ALA A 9 -59.42 46.67 135.28
CA ALA A 9 -58.85 47.99 135.51
C ALA A 9 -58.58 48.26 137.00
N ARG A 10 -59.50 47.89 137.89
CA ARG A 10 -59.29 48.05 139.34
C ARG A 10 -58.17 47.13 139.85
N TRP A 11 -58.07 45.91 139.34
CA TRP A 11 -56.98 44.99 139.68
C TRP A 11 -55.63 45.51 139.17
N ALA A 12 -55.58 46.02 137.94
CA ALA A 12 -54.38 46.63 137.37
C ALA A 12 -53.94 47.87 138.16
N HIS A 13 -54.88 48.69 138.65
CA HIS A 13 -54.56 49.85 139.48
C HIS A 13 -54.06 49.46 140.88
N LEU A 14 -54.69 48.48 141.53
CA LEU A 14 -54.26 48.02 142.86
C LEU A 14 -52.89 47.33 142.82
N HIS A 15 -52.59 46.61 141.74
CA HIS A 15 -51.31 45.92 141.54
C HIS A 15 -50.41 46.67 140.54
N ARG A 16 -50.48 48.01 140.50
CA ARG A 16 -49.82 48.86 139.49
C ARG A 16 -48.36 48.49 139.23
N TYR A 17 -47.58 48.17 140.28
CA TYR A 17 -46.19 47.79 140.13
C TYR A 17 -45.99 46.44 139.42
N ARG A 18 -46.86 45.44 139.65
CA ARG A 18 -46.75 44.12 138.98
C ARG A 18 -47.08 44.21 137.49
N VAL A 19 -48.08 45.01 137.12
CA VAL A 19 -48.49 45.20 135.72
C VAL A 19 -47.42 45.96 134.94
N ILE A 20 -46.81 46.99 135.55
CA ILE A 20 -45.70 47.73 134.94
C ILE A 20 -44.50 46.81 134.73
N SER A 21 -44.11 46.01 135.75
CA SER A 21 -42.98 45.07 135.60
C SER A 21 -43.22 44.01 134.52
N MET A 22 -44.45 43.50 134.39
CA MET A 22 -44.81 42.53 133.36
C MET A 22 -44.68 43.12 131.94
N TRP A 23 -45.17 44.34 131.73
CA TRP A 23 -45.05 45.04 130.44
C TRP A 23 -43.60 45.40 130.12
N LEU A 24 -42.82 45.81 131.13
CA LEU A 24 -41.41 46.14 130.95
C LEU A 24 -40.60 44.89 130.57
N ALA A 25 -40.88 43.74 131.19
CA ALA A 25 -40.31 42.45 130.79
C ALA A 25 -40.72 42.05 129.36
N ALA A 26 -41.98 42.25 128.98
CA ALA A 26 -42.45 41.97 127.62
C ALA A 26 -41.75 42.87 126.58
N PHE A 27 -41.56 44.17 126.87
CA PHE A 27 -40.82 45.07 125.99
C PHE A 27 -39.34 44.70 125.87
N ILE A 28 -38.68 44.32 126.97
CA ILE A 28 -37.29 43.84 126.91
C ILE A 28 -37.22 42.56 126.06
N PHE A 29 -38.16 41.63 126.25
CA PHE A 29 -38.20 40.39 125.47
C PHE A 29 -38.42 40.65 123.97
N ILE A 30 -39.34 41.54 123.61
CA ILE A 30 -39.60 41.95 122.22
C ILE A 30 -38.38 42.68 121.63
N GLY A 31 -37.74 43.57 122.40
CA GLY A 31 -36.52 44.26 121.98
C GLY A 31 -35.35 43.31 121.74
N LEU A 32 -35.18 42.30 122.60
CA LEU A 32 -34.15 41.27 122.44
C LEU A 32 -34.40 40.41 121.19
N CYS A 33 -35.66 40.01 120.95
CA CYS A 33 -36.05 39.28 119.75
C CYS A 33 -35.86 40.11 118.47
N ALA A 34 -36.21 41.40 118.49
CA ALA A 34 -35.98 42.29 117.36
C ALA A 34 -34.49 42.47 117.05
N SER A 35 -33.63 42.61 118.07
CA SER A 35 -32.18 42.74 117.86
C SER A 35 -31.54 41.48 117.27
N LEU A 36 -32.05 40.29 117.58
CA LEU A 36 -31.50 39.03 117.06
C LEU A 36 -31.98 38.69 115.64
N PHE A 37 -33.10 39.27 115.19
CA PHE A 37 -33.73 38.90 113.90
C PHE A 37 -33.88 40.04 112.89
N MET A 38 -33.58 41.30 113.22
CA MET A 38 -33.70 42.42 112.28
C MET A 38 -32.38 42.69 111.54
N GLY A 39 -32.14 41.94 110.45
CA GLY A 39 -31.15 42.29 109.43
C GLY A 39 -31.58 43.51 108.60
N GLN A 40 -30.64 44.12 107.88
CA GLN A 40 -30.85 45.35 107.09
C GLN A 40 -31.93 45.15 106.00
N LEU A 41 -32.91 46.06 105.97
CA LEU A 41 -33.94 46.12 104.91
C LEU A 41 -33.31 46.70 103.62
N SER A 42 -33.10 45.86 102.60
CA SER A 42 -32.73 46.28 101.25
C SER A 42 -34.00 46.57 100.41
N ASN A 43 -34.00 47.69 99.69
CA ASN A 43 -35.10 48.09 98.78
C ASN A 43 -34.91 47.62 97.33
N THR A 44 -34.15 46.55 97.08
CA THR A 44 -34.02 45.96 95.73
C THR A 44 -34.89 44.69 95.63
N PHE A 45 -35.92 44.74 94.79
CA PHE A 45 -36.81 43.60 94.55
C PHE A 45 -36.23 42.71 93.44
N THR A 46 -35.65 41.56 93.83
CA THR A 46 -35.19 40.51 92.90
C THR A 46 -36.18 39.35 92.94
N LEU A 47 -36.63 38.86 91.77
CA LEU A 47 -37.48 37.69 91.65
C LEU A 47 -36.64 36.48 91.20
N PRO A 48 -36.04 35.72 92.13
CA PRO A 48 -35.17 34.58 91.79
C PRO A 48 -35.97 33.52 91.02
N GLY A 49 -35.45 33.12 89.84
CA GLY A 49 -36.02 32.05 89.02
C GLY A 49 -36.77 32.47 87.74
N THR A 50 -36.85 33.77 87.43
CA THR A 50 -37.47 34.21 86.15
C THR A 50 -36.46 34.21 84.99
N GLU A 51 -36.94 33.95 83.77
CA GLU A 51 -36.16 34.02 82.52
C GLU A 51 -35.48 35.38 82.36
N THR A 52 -36.17 36.48 82.66
CA THR A 52 -35.61 37.84 82.57
C THR A 52 -34.45 38.04 83.54
N GLN A 53 -34.52 37.48 84.75
CA GLN A 53 -33.38 37.51 85.69
C GLN A 53 -32.20 36.70 85.13
N ARG A 54 -32.44 35.50 84.59
CA ARG A 54 -31.36 34.68 83.98
C ARG A 54 -30.72 35.37 82.79
N THR A 55 -31.49 36.06 81.95
CA THR A 55 -30.94 36.80 80.80
C THR A 55 -30.16 38.03 81.25
N LEU A 56 -30.61 38.73 82.30
CA LEU A 56 -29.86 39.85 82.90
C LEU A 56 -28.59 39.37 83.62
N ASP A 57 -28.67 38.26 84.36
CA ASP A 57 -27.54 37.62 85.04
C ASP A 57 -26.53 37.13 84.00
N ARG A 58 -26.99 36.54 82.89
CA ARG A 58 -26.16 36.08 81.78
C ARG A 58 -25.57 37.22 80.96
N MET A 59 -26.30 38.30 80.71
CA MET A 59 -25.71 39.51 80.11
C MET A 59 -24.62 40.10 81.01
N LYS A 60 -24.81 40.06 82.33
CA LYS A 60 -23.83 40.55 83.31
C LYS A 60 -22.60 39.64 83.42
N GLU A 61 -22.75 38.35 83.12
CA GLU A 61 -21.69 37.34 83.19
C GLU A 61 -20.95 37.14 81.86
N GLU A 62 -21.65 37.19 80.72
CA GLU A 62 -21.08 36.97 79.38
C GLU A 62 -20.69 38.29 78.67
N LEU A 63 -21.35 39.41 78.98
CA LEU A 63 -21.08 40.73 78.39
C LEU A 63 -21.05 41.81 79.49
N PRO A 64 -20.14 41.70 80.49
CA PRO A 64 -20.06 42.63 81.62
C PRO A 64 -19.96 44.09 81.17
N ASP A 65 -19.32 44.34 80.04
CA ASP A 65 -19.08 45.68 79.49
C ASP A 65 -20.34 46.36 78.93
N LEU A 66 -21.38 45.60 78.59
CA LEU A 66 -22.64 46.13 78.04
C LEU A 66 -23.73 46.35 79.09
N SER A 67 -23.45 46.05 80.35
CA SER A 67 -24.42 46.16 81.45
C SER A 67 -24.47 47.56 82.13
N GLY A 68 -23.87 48.57 81.49
CA GLY A 68 -23.81 49.97 81.93
C GLY A 68 -24.68 50.95 81.11
N GLY A 69 -24.70 52.22 81.52
CA GLY A 69 -25.33 53.30 80.74
C GLY A 69 -24.39 53.80 79.65
N SER A 70 -24.91 54.06 78.45
CA SER A 70 -24.15 54.70 77.37
C SER A 70 -24.37 56.22 77.38
N GLY A 71 -23.30 56.96 77.11
CA GLY A 71 -23.33 58.42 76.97
C GLY A 71 -22.47 58.84 75.78
N SER A 72 -22.94 59.81 75.02
CA SER A 72 -22.16 60.40 73.93
C SER A 72 -21.56 61.74 74.38
N ILE A 73 -20.27 61.91 74.16
CA ILE A 73 -19.57 63.18 74.36
C ILE A 73 -19.27 63.74 72.97
N VAL A 74 -19.82 64.91 72.67
CA VAL A 74 -19.61 65.58 71.38
C VAL A 74 -18.63 66.73 71.59
N PHE A 75 -17.44 66.58 71.01
CA PHE A 75 -16.46 67.65 70.92
C PHE A 75 -16.79 68.50 69.70
N ARG A 76 -16.93 69.82 69.89
CA ARG A 76 -17.23 70.76 68.81
C ARG A 76 -16.18 71.86 68.77
N GLU A 77 -15.57 72.04 67.61
CA GLU A 77 -14.77 73.22 67.33
C GLU A 77 -15.67 74.43 67.04
N SER A 78 -15.35 75.60 67.61
CA SER A 78 -16.17 76.81 67.47
C SER A 78 -15.96 77.52 66.13
N SER A 79 -14.85 77.22 65.45
CA SER A 79 -14.58 77.62 64.09
C SER A 79 -15.00 76.48 63.19
N ASP A 80 -15.71 76.74 62.09
CA ASP A 80 -16.24 75.73 61.15
C ASP A 80 -15.12 75.06 60.31
N ARG A 81 -14.03 74.68 60.97
CA ARG A 81 -12.80 74.09 60.42
C ARG A 81 -12.70 72.64 60.88
N PRO A 82 -11.95 71.80 60.16
CA PRO A 82 -11.62 70.47 60.63
C PRO A 82 -10.67 70.53 61.83
N LEU A 83 -10.90 69.62 62.79
CA LEU A 83 -10.06 69.44 63.97
C LEU A 83 -8.60 69.22 63.56
N ASN A 84 -7.68 70.02 64.12
CA ASN A 84 -6.25 69.86 63.89
C ASN A 84 -5.64 68.76 64.78
N GLU A 85 -4.42 68.30 64.45
CA GLU A 85 -3.73 67.22 65.19
C GLU A 85 -3.61 67.52 66.69
N THR A 86 -3.35 68.78 67.07
CA THR A 86 -3.25 69.18 68.48
C THR A 86 -4.58 68.99 69.21
N GLN A 87 -5.70 69.34 68.58
CA GLN A 87 -7.04 69.15 69.14
C GLN A 87 -7.42 67.66 69.18
N GLN A 88 -7.07 66.88 68.16
CA GLN A 88 -7.31 65.44 68.14
C GLN A 88 -6.54 64.73 69.26
N ASN A 89 -5.27 65.10 69.47
CA ASN A 89 -4.44 64.59 70.58
C ASN A 89 -5.00 64.99 71.95
N ALA A 90 -5.49 66.23 72.10
CA ALA A 90 -6.13 66.66 73.34
C ALA A 90 -7.44 65.91 73.62
N ILE A 91 -8.21 65.58 72.59
CA ILE A 91 -9.42 64.75 72.70
C ILE A 91 -9.04 63.32 73.09
N ALA A 92 -8.03 62.72 72.45
CA ALA A 92 -7.54 61.39 72.78
C ALA A 92 -7.07 61.31 74.25
N GLU A 93 -6.26 62.28 74.70
CA GLU A 93 -5.79 62.34 76.09
C GLU A 93 -6.96 62.53 77.07
N SER A 94 -7.98 63.30 76.71
CA SER A 94 -9.19 63.47 77.52
C SER A 94 -9.98 62.16 77.63
N LEU A 95 -10.06 61.37 76.55
CA LEU A 95 -10.73 60.08 76.53
C LEU A 95 -9.93 59.02 77.33
N ASP A 96 -8.61 59.03 77.26
CA ASP A 96 -7.74 58.17 78.08
C ASP A 96 -7.90 58.46 79.58
N GLN A 97 -7.97 59.75 79.95
CA GLN A 97 -8.25 60.15 81.33
C GLN A 97 -9.64 59.72 81.79
N LEU A 98 -10.64 59.74 80.90
CA LEU A 98 -11.98 59.23 81.18
C LEU A 98 -11.98 57.71 81.36
N ALA A 99 -11.24 56.97 80.53
CA ALA A 99 -11.10 55.52 80.63
C ALA A 99 -10.43 55.06 81.94
N LEU A 100 -9.58 55.89 82.55
CA LEU A 100 -8.96 55.62 83.85
C LEU A 100 -9.94 55.71 85.03
N HIS A 101 -11.13 56.27 84.84
CA HIS A 101 -12.12 56.40 85.90
C HIS A 101 -12.77 55.04 86.19
N SER A 102 -12.85 54.64 87.46
CA SER A 102 -13.38 53.33 87.90
C SER A 102 -14.86 53.05 87.58
N GLN A 103 -15.53 53.98 86.91
CA GLN A 103 -16.95 53.91 86.51
C GLN A 103 -17.11 53.86 84.99
N VAL A 104 -16.03 54.06 84.24
CA VAL A 104 -15.98 54.01 82.77
C VAL A 104 -15.34 52.68 82.41
N VAL A 105 -16.10 51.83 81.72
CA VAL A 105 -15.62 50.51 81.30
C VAL A 105 -14.78 50.61 80.03
N GLU A 106 -15.21 51.46 79.09
CA GLU A 106 -14.56 51.66 77.81
C GLU A 106 -14.86 53.07 77.28
N ALA A 107 -13.86 53.73 76.71
CA ALA A 107 -14.02 55.01 76.03
C ALA A 107 -13.56 54.84 74.57
N MET A 108 -14.50 54.71 73.65
CA MET A 108 -14.18 54.58 72.23
C MET A 108 -13.71 55.92 71.65
N SER A 109 -12.58 55.90 70.95
CA SER A 109 -12.09 57.07 70.23
C SER A 109 -12.89 57.28 68.94
N PRO A 110 -13.38 58.50 68.65
CA PRO A 110 -14.03 58.79 67.37
C PRO A 110 -13.08 58.69 66.17
N PHE A 111 -11.76 58.64 66.41
CA PHE A 111 -10.73 58.59 65.37
C PHE A 111 -10.30 57.16 65.00
N GLU A 112 -10.46 56.18 65.90
CA GLU A 112 -10.12 54.77 65.62
C GLU A 112 -11.03 54.17 64.55
N LEU A 113 -12.33 54.49 64.59
CA LEU A 113 -13.28 54.05 63.56
C LEU A 113 -12.94 54.69 62.19
N GLN A 114 -12.55 55.96 62.18
CA GLN A 114 -12.14 56.65 60.97
C GLN A 114 -10.86 56.04 60.39
N GLU A 115 -9.87 55.72 61.24
CA GLU A 115 -8.64 55.06 60.81
C GLU A 115 -8.89 53.65 60.24
N GLN A 116 -9.81 52.89 60.83
CA GLN A 116 -10.21 51.58 60.29
C GLN A 116 -10.91 51.72 58.93
N LEU A 117 -11.75 52.73 58.74
CA LEU A 117 -12.38 53.01 57.44
C LEU A 117 -11.35 53.47 56.40
N ASP A 118 -10.41 54.32 56.79
CA ASP A 118 -9.33 54.80 55.93
C ASP A 118 -8.40 53.64 55.50
N LYS A 119 -8.22 52.63 56.36
CA LYS A 119 -7.49 51.38 56.04
C LYS A 119 -8.31 50.40 55.21
N ALA A 120 -9.63 50.35 55.37
CA ALA A 120 -10.52 49.47 54.61
C ALA A 120 -10.73 49.94 53.17
N GLN A 121 -10.74 51.26 52.94
CA GLN A 121 -10.94 51.85 51.61
C GLN A 121 -9.95 51.33 50.54
N PRO A 122 -8.61 51.33 50.76
CA PRO A 122 -7.68 50.79 49.77
C PRO A 122 -7.80 49.27 49.59
N GLU A 123 -8.24 48.51 50.60
CA GLU A 123 -8.52 47.08 50.45
C GLU A 123 -9.76 46.84 49.59
N LEU A 124 -10.81 47.67 49.75
CA LEU A 124 -11.99 47.63 48.89
C LEU A 124 -11.64 48.00 47.45
N ASP A 125 -10.86 49.05 47.23
CA ASP A 125 -10.42 49.46 45.90
C ASP A 125 -9.60 48.33 45.23
N LYS A 126 -8.72 47.67 45.98
CA LYS A 126 -7.96 46.51 45.50
C LYS A 126 -8.86 45.33 45.16
N ALA A 127 -9.82 44.98 46.03
CA ALA A 127 -10.77 43.90 45.78
C ALA A 127 -11.66 44.19 44.56
N GLN A 128 -12.09 45.45 44.39
CA GLN A 128 -12.83 45.91 43.22
C GLN A 128 -11.99 45.73 41.95
N GLN A 129 -10.70 46.06 42.01
CA GLN A 129 -9.79 45.91 40.88
C GLN A 129 -9.53 44.43 40.56
N GLU A 130 -9.35 43.57 41.56
CA GLU A 130 -9.23 42.12 41.37
C GLU A 130 -10.48 41.50 40.74
N LEU A 131 -11.68 42.00 41.07
CA LEU A 131 -12.92 41.59 40.42
C LEU A 131 -12.96 42.00 38.94
N VAL A 132 -12.54 43.21 38.60
CA VAL A 132 -12.45 43.68 37.20
C VAL A 132 -11.44 42.83 36.41
N ASP A 133 -10.27 42.58 36.98
CA ASP A 133 -9.24 41.74 36.36
C ASP A 133 -9.72 40.28 36.21
N GLY A 134 -10.44 39.77 37.22
CA GLY A 134 -11.07 38.46 37.20
C GLY A 134 -12.11 38.34 36.10
N GLN A 135 -12.98 39.35 35.95
CA GLN A 135 -13.98 39.39 34.88
C GLN A 135 -13.31 39.43 33.50
N ALA A 136 -12.26 40.25 33.33
CA ALA A 136 -11.52 40.31 32.07
C ALA A 136 -10.89 38.96 31.69
N LYS A 137 -10.36 38.22 32.67
CA LYS A 137 -9.83 36.85 32.46
C LYS A 137 -10.93 35.85 32.08
N ILE A 138 -12.11 35.97 32.67
CA ILE A 138 -13.27 35.12 32.31
C ILE A 138 -13.68 35.40 30.87
N ASP A 139 -13.77 36.66 30.48
CA ASP A 139 -14.17 37.04 29.12
C ASP A 139 -13.14 36.54 28.08
N ASP A 140 -11.85 36.61 28.39
CA ASP A 140 -10.79 36.06 27.54
C ASP A 140 -10.88 34.53 27.44
N ALA A 141 -11.06 33.84 28.57
CA ALA A 141 -11.25 32.39 28.58
C ALA A 141 -12.50 31.96 27.78
N GLN A 142 -13.59 32.72 27.86
CA GLN A 142 -14.79 32.46 27.06
C GLN A 142 -14.54 32.60 25.55
N LYS A 143 -13.75 33.61 25.14
CA LYS A 143 -13.33 33.76 23.74
C LYS A 143 -12.45 32.60 23.28
N GLN A 144 -11.45 32.22 24.07
CA GLN A 144 -10.60 31.06 23.75
C GLN A 144 -11.40 29.75 23.63
N ILE A 145 -12.42 29.56 24.47
CA ILE A 145 -13.32 28.41 24.37
C ILE A 145 -14.16 28.47 23.08
N ALA A 146 -14.63 29.65 22.67
CA ALA A 146 -15.36 29.82 21.41
C ALA A 146 -14.47 29.51 20.19
N ASP A 147 -13.26 30.06 20.16
CA ASP A 147 -12.28 29.82 19.10
C ASP A 147 -11.89 28.33 19.03
N GLY A 148 -11.64 27.70 20.19
CA GLY A 148 -11.33 26.28 20.26
C GLY A 148 -12.46 25.37 19.80
N LYS A 149 -13.73 25.78 20.00
CA LYS A 149 -14.90 25.05 19.45
C LYS A 149 -14.97 25.14 17.93
N GLU A 150 -14.68 26.30 17.36
CA GLU A 150 -14.66 26.46 15.90
C GLU A 150 -13.51 25.65 15.29
N GLN A 151 -12.31 25.71 15.88
CA GLN A 151 -11.17 24.88 15.44
C GLN A 151 -11.48 23.38 15.51
N LEU A 152 -12.19 22.91 16.55
CA LEU A 152 -12.61 21.51 16.66
C LEU A 152 -13.65 21.13 15.60
N LYS A 153 -14.51 22.06 15.21
CA LYS A 153 -15.48 21.85 14.13
C LYS A 153 -14.75 21.76 12.79
N ASP A 154 -13.88 22.72 12.48
CA ASP A 154 -13.10 22.75 11.25
C ASP A 154 -12.23 21.49 11.11
N GLY A 155 -11.49 21.12 12.17
CA GLY A 155 -10.67 19.91 12.17
C GLY A 155 -11.48 18.62 11.99
N ARG A 156 -12.73 18.57 12.46
CA ARG A 156 -13.63 17.43 12.24
C ARG A 156 -14.11 17.36 10.80
N GLU A 157 -14.40 18.52 10.18
CA GLU A 157 -14.78 18.59 8.77
C GLU A 157 -13.61 18.18 7.87
N GLU A 158 -12.39 18.65 8.16
CA GLU A 158 -11.17 18.23 7.46
C GLU A 158 -10.92 16.72 7.60
N LEU A 159 -11.02 16.18 8.82
CA LEU A 159 -10.85 14.75 9.05
C LEU A 159 -11.89 13.93 8.28
N THR A 160 -13.13 14.40 8.20
CA THR A 160 -14.19 13.75 7.42
C THR A 160 -13.88 13.74 5.92
N LYS A 161 -13.38 14.86 5.38
CA LYS A 161 -12.92 14.96 3.99
C LYS A 161 -11.75 14.01 3.72
N GLY A 162 -10.74 14.02 4.59
CA GLY A 162 -9.57 13.13 4.46
C GLY A 162 -9.94 11.64 4.50
N TRP A 163 -10.92 11.24 5.34
CA TRP A 163 -11.44 9.88 5.33
C TRP A 163 -12.17 9.54 4.03
N ALA A 164 -12.97 10.47 3.48
CA ALA A 164 -13.65 10.26 2.20
C ALA A 164 -12.63 10.06 1.06
N GLU A 165 -11.62 10.93 0.98
CA GLU A 165 -10.52 10.81 0.00
C GLU A 165 -9.77 9.49 0.14
N TYR A 166 -9.48 9.06 1.38
CA TYR A 166 -8.83 7.78 1.65
C TYR A 166 -9.65 6.58 1.14
N PHE A 167 -10.96 6.55 1.42
CA PHE A 167 -11.82 5.45 0.99
C PHE A 167 -12.05 5.44 -0.52
N ASP A 168 -12.12 6.61 -1.16
CA ASP A 168 -12.22 6.70 -2.62
C ASP A 168 -10.91 6.26 -3.28
N GLY A 169 -9.75 6.66 -2.75
CA GLY A 169 -8.45 6.15 -3.20
C GLY A 169 -8.31 4.62 -3.05
N GLN A 170 -8.81 4.03 -1.95
CA GLN A 170 -8.86 2.58 -1.78
C GLN A 170 -9.74 1.88 -2.83
N LYS A 171 -10.89 2.47 -3.18
CA LYS A 171 -11.74 1.95 -4.27
C LYS A 171 -11.05 2.05 -5.62
N GLU A 172 -10.35 3.15 -5.90
CA GLU A 172 -9.59 3.31 -7.13
C GLU A 172 -8.53 2.22 -7.26
N ILE A 173 -7.75 1.97 -6.20
CA ILE A 173 -6.76 0.88 -6.15
C ILE A 173 -7.42 -0.48 -6.41
N GLN A 174 -8.50 -0.79 -5.70
CA GLN A 174 -9.23 -2.05 -5.88
C GLN A 174 -9.77 -2.21 -7.30
N SER A 175 -10.16 -1.12 -7.94
CA SER A 175 -10.65 -1.12 -9.33
C SER A 175 -9.52 -1.26 -10.36
N ALA A 176 -8.30 -0.81 -10.02
CA ALA A 176 -7.12 -0.85 -10.88
C ALA A 176 -6.43 -2.23 -10.86
N GLU A 177 -6.43 -2.95 -9.74
CA GLU A 177 -5.86 -4.30 -9.62
C GLU A 177 -6.31 -5.28 -10.73
N PRO A 178 -7.61 -5.47 -11.01
CA PRO A 178 -8.04 -6.37 -12.09
C PRO A 178 -7.64 -5.85 -13.48
N GLN A 179 -7.53 -4.53 -13.67
CA GLN A 179 -7.07 -3.95 -14.93
C GLN A 179 -5.58 -4.23 -15.17
N ILE A 180 -4.76 -4.13 -14.12
CA ILE A 180 -3.33 -4.49 -14.17
C ILE A 180 -3.19 -5.98 -14.48
N ALA A 181 -3.91 -6.86 -13.78
CA ALA A 181 -3.86 -8.29 -14.03
C ALA A 181 -4.30 -8.66 -15.47
N ALA A 182 -5.33 -7.98 -16.00
CA ALA A 182 -5.76 -8.15 -17.38
C ALA A 182 -4.70 -7.67 -18.38
N ALA A 183 -4.06 -6.52 -18.13
CA ALA A 183 -2.99 -5.99 -18.96
C ALA A 183 -1.75 -6.91 -18.95
N GLU A 184 -1.36 -7.44 -17.80
CA GLU A 184 -0.27 -8.42 -17.68
C GLU A 184 -0.56 -9.69 -18.47
N LYS A 185 -1.79 -10.21 -18.38
CA LYS A 185 -2.22 -11.36 -19.18
C LYS A 185 -2.16 -11.07 -20.68
N GLN A 186 -2.69 -9.93 -21.12
CA GLN A 186 -2.65 -9.54 -22.53
C GLN A 186 -1.20 -9.40 -23.04
N LEU A 187 -0.29 -8.90 -22.19
CA LEU A 187 1.13 -8.77 -22.53
C LEU A 187 1.81 -10.14 -22.63
N ALA A 188 1.47 -11.09 -21.76
CA ALA A 188 1.93 -12.47 -21.86
C ALA A 188 1.43 -13.15 -23.15
N ASP A 189 0.14 -13.01 -23.47
CA ASP A 189 -0.46 -13.56 -24.69
C ASP A 189 0.19 -12.97 -25.95
N SER A 190 0.41 -11.66 -25.97
CA SER A 190 1.07 -10.96 -27.09
C SER A 190 2.51 -11.41 -27.28
N ARG A 191 3.26 -11.65 -26.19
CA ARG A 191 4.62 -12.22 -26.25
C ARG A 191 4.62 -13.62 -26.83
N ALA A 192 3.68 -14.48 -26.41
CA ALA A 192 3.56 -15.83 -26.95
C ALA A 192 3.22 -15.83 -28.45
N GLN A 193 2.35 -14.92 -28.89
CA GLN A 193 2.04 -14.74 -30.32
C GLN A 193 3.26 -14.27 -31.12
N LEU A 194 4.05 -13.34 -30.57
CA LEU A 194 5.28 -12.87 -31.21
C LEU A 194 6.30 -14.01 -31.37
N GLU A 195 6.51 -14.82 -30.32
CA GLU A 195 7.40 -15.98 -30.39
C GLU A 195 6.92 -17.01 -31.42
N ALA A 196 5.61 -17.27 -31.48
CA ALA A 196 5.03 -18.16 -32.49
C ALA A 196 5.27 -17.63 -33.91
N GLY A 197 5.03 -16.34 -34.14
CA GLY A 197 5.27 -15.70 -35.44
C GLY A 197 6.75 -15.71 -35.84
N GLN A 198 7.67 -15.54 -34.89
CA GLN A 198 9.11 -15.67 -35.15
C GLN A 198 9.50 -17.09 -35.57
N ARG A 199 8.92 -18.12 -34.95
CA ARG A 199 9.15 -19.52 -35.32
C ARG A 199 8.59 -19.83 -36.72
N GLU A 200 7.40 -19.34 -37.03
CA GLU A 200 6.79 -19.51 -38.35
C GLU A 200 7.63 -18.82 -39.44
N LEU A 201 8.11 -17.60 -39.18
CA LEU A 201 8.99 -16.88 -40.10
C LEU A 201 10.32 -17.60 -40.31
N ALA A 202 10.92 -18.14 -39.26
CA ALA A 202 12.14 -18.95 -39.36
C ALA A 202 11.91 -20.22 -40.20
N SER A 203 10.79 -20.92 -39.96
CA SER A 203 10.39 -22.08 -40.77
C SER A 203 10.17 -21.72 -42.23
N GLY A 204 9.46 -20.63 -42.51
CA GLY A 204 9.21 -20.14 -43.87
C GLY A 204 10.50 -19.78 -44.61
N ARG A 205 11.47 -19.16 -43.93
CA ARG A 205 12.80 -18.89 -44.50
C ARG A 205 13.54 -20.18 -44.87
N ALA A 206 13.56 -21.17 -43.96
CA ALA A 206 14.20 -22.45 -44.22
C ALA A 206 13.54 -23.20 -45.41
N GLN A 207 12.21 -23.12 -45.54
CA GLN A 207 11.50 -23.69 -46.68
C GLN A 207 11.84 -22.99 -47.99
N LEU A 208 11.96 -21.67 -47.98
CA LEU A 208 12.34 -20.88 -49.15
C LEU A 208 13.77 -21.20 -49.60
N GLU A 209 14.72 -21.27 -48.67
CA GLU A 209 16.11 -21.68 -48.97
C GLU A 209 16.17 -23.09 -49.55
N ALA A 210 15.43 -24.05 -48.97
CA ALA A 210 15.36 -25.41 -49.50
C ALA A 210 14.70 -25.46 -50.89
N GLY A 211 13.68 -24.63 -51.14
CA GLY A 211 13.04 -24.49 -52.43
C GLY A 211 13.97 -23.91 -53.49
N GLU A 212 14.75 -22.88 -53.14
CA GLU A 212 15.74 -22.27 -54.02
C GLU A 212 16.85 -23.27 -54.39
N ALA A 213 17.31 -24.07 -53.44
CA ALA A 213 18.28 -25.14 -53.71
C ALA A 213 17.72 -26.18 -54.70
N LYS A 214 16.49 -26.67 -54.47
CA LYS A 214 15.82 -27.60 -55.39
C LYS A 214 15.62 -27.01 -56.79
N TYR A 215 15.29 -25.72 -56.87
CA TYR A 215 15.15 -25.03 -58.14
C TYR A 215 16.48 -24.95 -58.90
N LYS A 216 17.57 -24.61 -58.22
CA LYS A 216 18.92 -24.59 -58.80
C LYS A 216 19.34 -25.97 -59.31
N ASP A 217 19.11 -27.02 -58.53
CA ASP A 217 19.40 -28.40 -58.91
C ASP A 217 18.58 -28.83 -60.14
N GLY A 218 17.27 -28.54 -60.13
CA GLY A 218 16.37 -28.82 -61.25
C GLY A 218 16.79 -28.08 -62.54
N LEU A 219 17.22 -26.82 -62.42
CA LEU A 219 17.74 -26.04 -63.54
C LEU A 219 19.02 -26.66 -64.11
N ALA A 220 19.93 -27.13 -63.25
CA ALA A 220 21.13 -27.84 -63.68
C ALA A 220 20.80 -29.16 -64.42
N GLN A 221 19.87 -29.95 -63.89
CA GLN A 221 19.40 -31.18 -64.52
C GLN A 221 18.74 -30.92 -65.88
N TYR A 222 17.88 -29.91 -65.96
CA TYR A 222 17.24 -29.49 -67.21
C TYR A 222 18.28 -29.12 -68.27
N ASN A 223 19.27 -28.31 -67.91
CA ASN A 223 20.34 -27.91 -68.84
C ASN A 223 21.19 -29.10 -69.30
N ALA A 224 21.51 -30.03 -68.40
CA ALA A 224 22.21 -31.26 -68.75
C ALA A 224 21.40 -32.14 -69.71
N GLY A 225 20.10 -32.31 -69.44
CA GLY A 225 19.18 -33.04 -70.32
C GLY A 225 19.06 -32.38 -71.69
N LYS A 226 18.98 -31.05 -71.74
CA LYS A 226 18.99 -30.30 -73.01
C LYS A 226 20.28 -30.54 -73.80
N ALA A 227 21.44 -30.53 -73.15
CA ALA A 227 22.71 -30.82 -73.83
C ALA A 227 22.77 -32.26 -74.37
N GLN A 228 22.23 -33.23 -73.64
CA GLN A 228 22.13 -34.62 -74.10
C GLN A 228 21.18 -34.75 -75.29
N TYR A 229 20.03 -34.07 -75.25
CA TYR A 229 19.09 -34.03 -76.37
C TYR A 229 19.74 -33.44 -77.63
N ASP A 230 20.39 -32.27 -77.50
CA ASP A 230 21.08 -31.62 -78.62
C ASP A 230 22.19 -32.52 -79.20
N ALA A 231 22.90 -33.28 -78.36
CA ALA A 231 23.89 -34.25 -78.79
C ALA A 231 23.27 -35.46 -79.51
N GLY A 232 22.17 -35.99 -78.99
CA GLY A 232 21.41 -37.09 -79.61
C GLY A 232 20.86 -36.70 -80.98
N GLN A 233 20.36 -35.47 -81.12
CA GLN A 233 19.90 -34.94 -82.40
C GLN A 233 21.04 -34.93 -83.44
N LYS A 234 22.25 -34.46 -83.07
CA LYS A 234 23.42 -34.51 -83.96
C LYS A 234 23.83 -35.93 -84.33
N GLN A 235 23.72 -36.88 -83.40
CA GLN A 235 24.01 -38.29 -83.67
C GLN A 235 22.99 -38.90 -84.63
N PHE A 236 21.71 -38.56 -84.47
CA PHE A 236 20.65 -38.98 -85.38
C PHE A 236 20.88 -38.44 -86.79
N GLU A 237 21.14 -37.14 -86.93
CA GLU A 237 21.47 -36.49 -88.22
C GLU A 237 22.70 -37.15 -88.88
N ALA A 238 23.75 -37.44 -88.10
CA ALA A 238 24.92 -38.17 -88.61
C ALA A 238 24.61 -39.63 -88.99
N GLY A 239 23.63 -40.25 -88.34
CA GLY A 239 23.14 -41.58 -88.66
C GLY A 239 22.37 -41.60 -89.97
N GLU A 240 21.48 -40.63 -90.19
CA GLU A 240 20.77 -40.45 -91.46
C GLU A 240 21.76 -40.26 -92.62
N GLN A 241 22.77 -39.42 -92.47
CA GLN A 241 23.82 -39.25 -93.50
C GLN A 241 24.58 -40.54 -93.81
N LYS A 242 24.80 -41.40 -92.81
CA LYS A 242 25.44 -42.71 -93.03
C LYS A 242 24.52 -43.69 -93.74
N LEU A 243 23.22 -43.67 -93.46
CA LEU A 243 22.22 -44.47 -94.17
C LEU A 243 22.14 -44.05 -95.63
N ASP A 244 22.02 -42.75 -95.90
CA ASP A 244 22.02 -42.23 -97.28
C ASP A 244 23.28 -42.66 -98.05
N ALA A 245 24.45 -42.60 -97.40
CA ALA A 245 25.71 -43.06 -97.98
C ALA A 245 25.77 -44.58 -98.19
N ALA A 246 25.16 -45.37 -97.29
CA ALA A 246 25.08 -46.82 -97.43
C ALA A 246 24.13 -47.22 -98.56
N ASP A 247 22.98 -46.56 -98.68
CA ASP A 247 22.02 -46.76 -99.77
C ASP A 247 22.65 -46.41 -101.12
N ALA A 248 23.41 -45.32 -101.21
CA ALA A 248 24.16 -44.98 -102.41
C ALA A 248 25.18 -46.07 -102.80
N LYS A 249 25.91 -46.62 -101.82
CA LYS A 249 26.85 -47.73 -102.04
C LYS A 249 26.17 -49.03 -102.43
N LEU A 250 25.01 -49.33 -101.85
CA LEU A 250 24.22 -50.51 -102.22
C LEU A 250 23.73 -50.39 -103.66
N ALA A 251 23.24 -49.22 -104.06
CA ALA A 251 22.83 -48.97 -105.44
C ALA A 251 24.02 -49.07 -106.42
N GLU A 252 25.21 -48.62 -106.02
CA GLU A 252 26.44 -48.79 -106.81
C GLU A 252 26.85 -50.27 -106.90
N GLY A 253 26.89 -50.98 -105.78
CA GLY A 253 27.22 -52.41 -105.75
C GLY A 253 26.19 -53.28 -106.48
N GLU A 254 24.92 -52.92 -106.47
CA GLU A 254 23.89 -53.58 -107.29
C GLU A 254 24.15 -53.36 -108.78
N LYS A 255 24.52 -52.15 -109.20
CA LYS A 255 24.94 -51.89 -110.60
C LYS A 255 26.17 -52.69 -110.99
N GLU A 256 27.20 -52.73 -110.13
CA GLU A 256 28.41 -53.52 -110.38
C GLU A 256 28.13 -55.01 -110.42
N TYR A 257 27.28 -55.51 -109.53
CA TYR A 257 26.84 -56.90 -109.52
C TYR A 257 26.09 -57.26 -110.80
N GLN A 258 25.14 -56.43 -111.24
CA GLN A 258 24.42 -56.64 -112.50
C GLN A 258 25.38 -56.59 -113.69
N ALA A 259 26.28 -55.60 -113.76
CA ALA A 259 27.28 -55.51 -114.82
C ALA A 259 28.23 -56.73 -114.85
N GLY A 260 28.66 -57.21 -113.69
CA GLY A 260 29.47 -58.42 -113.58
C GLY A 260 28.70 -59.69 -113.95
N LEU A 261 27.42 -59.76 -113.61
CA LEU A 261 26.52 -60.84 -114.02
C LEU A 261 26.35 -60.85 -115.53
N ASP A 262 26.06 -59.69 -116.15
CA ASP A 262 25.95 -59.52 -117.60
C ASP A 262 27.27 -59.89 -118.31
N GLN A 263 28.42 -59.51 -117.76
CA GLN A 263 29.73 -59.86 -118.33
C GLN A 263 30.03 -61.36 -118.24
N LEU A 264 29.67 -62.02 -117.13
CA LEU A 264 29.93 -63.44 -116.91
C LEU A 264 28.99 -64.33 -117.74
N LEU A 265 27.73 -63.92 -117.87
CA LEU A 265 26.68 -64.67 -118.54
C LEU A 265 26.58 -64.37 -120.04
N GLY A 266 26.90 -63.15 -120.47
CA GLY A 266 26.64 -62.70 -121.83
C GLY A 266 25.15 -62.85 -122.19
N ASP A 267 24.85 -63.49 -123.32
CA ASP A 267 23.47 -63.83 -123.73
C ASP A 267 22.95 -65.16 -123.13
N SER A 268 23.73 -65.84 -122.29
CA SER A 268 23.40 -67.18 -121.76
C SER A 268 22.74 -67.09 -120.39
N SER A 269 21.84 -68.01 -120.04
CA SER A 269 21.29 -68.06 -118.69
C SER A 269 22.30 -68.59 -117.66
N ARG A 270 22.12 -68.27 -116.38
CA ARG A 270 23.00 -68.75 -115.29
C ARG A 270 23.09 -70.28 -115.25
N GLU A 271 22.00 -70.97 -115.51
CA GLU A 271 21.95 -72.43 -115.55
C GLU A 271 22.82 -72.98 -116.70
N GLU A 272 22.72 -72.38 -117.89
CA GLU A 272 23.52 -72.76 -119.07
C GLU A 272 25.02 -72.52 -118.86
N PHE A 273 25.40 -71.41 -118.23
CA PHE A 273 26.80 -71.13 -117.89
C PHE A 273 27.36 -72.14 -116.88
N THR A 274 26.59 -72.50 -115.85
CA THR A 274 27.05 -73.51 -114.88
C THR A 274 27.15 -74.92 -115.48
N ALA A 275 26.27 -75.26 -116.41
CA ALA A 275 26.34 -76.53 -117.12
C ALA A 275 27.60 -76.62 -118.00
N THR A 276 27.92 -75.56 -118.74
CA THR A 276 29.15 -75.49 -119.55
C THR A 276 30.42 -75.47 -118.70
N LEU A 277 30.40 -74.84 -117.51
CA LEU A 277 31.53 -74.89 -116.57
C LEU A 277 31.74 -76.31 -115.99
N ALA A 278 30.65 -77.03 -115.69
CA ALA A 278 30.72 -78.41 -115.23
C ALA A 278 31.26 -79.35 -116.31
N GLU A 279 30.81 -79.17 -117.56
CA GLU A 279 31.31 -79.92 -118.72
C GLU A 279 32.80 -79.67 -118.94
N SER A 280 33.22 -78.39 -119.00
CA SER A 280 34.63 -78.02 -119.19
C SER A 280 35.53 -78.47 -118.03
N LYS A 281 35.06 -78.51 -116.77
CA LYS A 281 35.82 -79.10 -115.65
C LYS A 281 36.00 -80.61 -115.82
N LYS A 282 34.98 -81.30 -116.34
CA LYS A 282 35.04 -82.74 -116.63
C LYS A 282 36.03 -83.03 -117.77
N GLU A 283 36.05 -82.17 -118.79
CA GLU A 283 37.04 -82.24 -119.86
C GLU A 283 38.46 -81.95 -119.35
N ALA A 284 38.64 -80.92 -118.51
CA ALA A 284 39.94 -80.58 -117.94
C ALA A 284 40.50 -81.70 -117.05
N THR A 285 39.65 -82.33 -116.23
CA THR A 285 40.05 -83.47 -115.38
C THR A 285 40.34 -84.73 -116.20
N ALA A 286 39.57 -84.97 -117.27
CA ALA A 286 39.89 -86.02 -118.23
C ALA A 286 41.23 -85.75 -118.94
N GLY A 287 41.52 -84.50 -119.29
CA GLY A 287 42.79 -84.07 -119.87
C GLY A 287 43.97 -84.24 -118.92
N VAL A 288 43.83 -83.87 -117.65
CA VAL A 288 44.87 -84.10 -116.62
C VAL A 288 45.12 -85.60 -116.43
N LYS A 289 44.06 -86.41 -116.36
CA LYS A 289 44.20 -87.86 -116.26
C LYS A 289 44.89 -88.45 -117.49
N ALA A 290 44.53 -88.01 -118.69
CA ALA A 290 45.19 -88.42 -119.91
C ALA A 290 46.68 -88.02 -119.93
N ALA A 291 47.03 -86.85 -119.38
CA ALA A 291 48.41 -86.41 -119.23
C ALA A 291 49.19 -87.25 -118.20
N ASP A 292 48.59 -87.57 -117.06
CA ASP A 292 49.18 -88.46 -116.04
C ASP A 292 49.37 -89.89 -116.58
N ASP A 293 48.36 -90.42 -117.29
CA ASP A 293 48.44 -91.75 -117.92
C ASP A 293 49.54 -91.80 -118.99
N ALA A 294 49.71 -90.72 -119.78
CA ALA A 294 50.81 -90.61 -120.74
C ALA A 294 52.19 -90.51 -120.07
N LEU A 295 52.29 -89.82 -118.93
CA LEU A 295 53.52 -89.71 -118.15
C LEU A 295 53.92 -91.07 -117.54
N ALA A 296 52.95 -91.82 -117.01
CA ALA A 296 53.16 -93.17 -116.47
C ALA A 296 53.60 -94.17 -117.56
N ALA A 297 53.02 -94.08 -118.76
CA ALA A 297 53.42 -94.91 -119.90
C ALA A 297 54.87 -94.61 -120.35
N ALA A 298 55.32 -93.36 -120.29
CA ALA A 298 56.70 -92.99 -120.60
C ALA A 298 57.70 -93.54 -119.57
N GLN A 299 57.33 -93.62 -118.28
CA GLN A 299 58.19 -94.15 -117.23
C GLN A 299 58.32 -95.68 -117.27
N ALA A 300 57.27 -96.41 -117.66
CA ALA A 300 57.30 -97.87 -117.78
C ALA A 300 58.15 -98.40 -118.97
N GLY A 301 58.47 -97.54 -119.95
CA GLY A 301 59.30 -97.90 -121.11
C GLY A 301 60.81 -98.04 -120.83
N LEU A 302 61.29 -97.61 -119.66
CA LEU A 302 62.71 -97.53 -119.33
C LEU A 302 63.30 -98.80 -118.65
N GLU A 303 62.50 -99.82 -118.28
CA GLU A 303 62.96 -100.93 -117.40
C GLU A 303 63.02 -102.36 -118.00
N LYS A 304 63.10 -102.58 -119.32
CA LYS A 304 63.28 -103.95 -119.90
C LYS A 304 64.64 -104.16 -120.60
N PRO A 305 65.41 -105.25 -120.29
CA PRO A 305 66.74 -105.51 -120.85
C PRO A 305 66.75 -106.22 -122.22
N THR A 306 67.79 -105.95 -122.99
CA THR A 306 68.11 -106.38 -124.36
C THR A 306 68.54 -107.86 -124.47
N PRO A 307 68.25 -108.58 -125.59
CA PRO A 307 68.96 -109.82 -125.98
C PRO A 307 69.98 -109.61 -127.13
N PRO A 308 70.98 -110.50 -127.32
CA PRO A 308 72.24 -110.19 -127.99
C PRO A 308 72.28 -110.41 -129.52
N LEU A 309 73.24 -109.71 -130.14
CA LEU A 309 73.67 -109.73 -131.54
C LEU A 309 73.92 -111.13 -132.14
N LYS A 310 73.40 -111.38 -133.35
CA LYS A 310 73.98 -112.33 -134.31
C LYS A 310 74.48 -111.58 -135.54
N LEU A 311 75.80 -111.60 -135.71
CA LEU A 311 76.54 -111.15 -136.88
C LEU A 311 76.47 -112.24 -137.97
N SER A 312 76.00 -111.91 -139.16
CA SER A 312 76.20 -112.74 -140.36
C SER A 312 76.37 -111.85 -141.59
N LEU A 313 77.62 -111.72 -142.05
CA LEU A 313 78.02 -111.37 -143.42
C LEU A 313 78.28 -112.70 -144.16
N PRO A 314 77.95 -112.86 -145.46
CA PRO A 314 78.73 -112.30 -146.60
C PRO A 314 77.86 -111.83 -147.80
N ARG A 315 78.24 -110.82 -148.58
CA ARG A 315 79.07 -110.83 -149.81
C ARG A 315 78.50 -111.65 -151.00
N SER A 316 77.86 -111.00 -151.98
CA SER A 316 78.24 -110.98 -153.43
C SER A 316 77.08 -110.68 -154.40
N LEU A 317 77.34 -109.68 -155.26
CA LEU A 317 77.12 -109.61 -156.72
C LEU A 317 75.71 -109.61 -157.34
N ALA A 318 75.52 -108.57 -158.17
CA ALA A 318 74.56 -108.36 -159.27
C ALA A 318 73.09 -108.16 -158.88
#